data_AF-A0A950GQI3-F1
#
_entry.id   AF-A0A950GQI3-F1
#
_cell.length_a   1.000
_cell.length_b   1.000
_cell.length_c   1.000
_cell.angle_alpha   90.00
_cell.angle_beta   90.00
_cell.angle_gamma   90.00
#
_symmetry.space_group_name_H-M   'P 1'
#
loop_
_entity.id
_entity.type
_entity.pdbx_description
1 polymer ?
#
loop_
_entity_poly.entity_id
_entity_poly.type
_entity_poly.pdbx_seq_one_letter_code
_entity_poly.pdbx_strand_id
1 'polypeptide(L)' 'MMKPCASCAFFKKDEALPEAKSGFCHRYPPTVFLMEQDFRTLFPPVRDQFTCGEHRGASKPRTRA' A
#
# COMPACT_ATOMS: atom_id res chain seq x y z
N MET A 1 -16.91 -4.72 9.81
CA MET A 1 -15.95 -3.69 10.29
C MET A 1 -14.91 -3.46 9.21
N MET A 2 -14.68 -2.20 8.82
CA MET A 2 -13.61 -1.90 7.87
C MET A 2 -12.26 -1.93 8.61
N LYS A 3 -11.22 -2.46 7.96
CA LYS A 3 -9.90 -2.67 8.57
C LYS A 3 -8.92 -1.57 8.14
N PRO A 4 -7.98 -1.15 9.02
CA PRO A 4 -7.00 -0.12 8.71
C PRO A 4 -6.06 -0.57 7.59
N CYS A 5 -5.60 0.39 6.77
CA CYS A 5 -4.69 0.17 5.65
C CYS A 5 -3.44 -0.60 6.06
N ALA A 6 -2.87 -0.35 7.24
CA ALA A 6 -1.70 -1.05 7.75
C ALA A 6 -1.85 -2.58 7.84
N SER A 7 -3.09 -3.08 7.91
CA SER A 7 -3.38 -4.52 7.97
C SER A 7 -3.74 -5.13 6.61
N CYS A 8 -3.69 -4.33 5.53
CA CYS A 8 -4.06 -4.72 4.18
C CYS A 8 -2.89 -5.43 3.48
N ALA A 9 -3.18 -6.45 2.67
CA ALA A 9 -2.17 -7.16 1.88
C ALA A 9 -1.44 -6.26 0.85
N PHE A 10 -2.03 -5.11 0.50
CA PHE A 10 -1.45 -4.15 -0.45
C PHE A 10 -0.68 -3.00 0.20
N PHE A 11 -0.69 -2.88 1.53
CA PHE A 11 0.03 -1.82 2.22
C PHE A 11 1.50 -2.21 2.38
N LYS A 12 2.40 -1.32 1.97
CA LYS A 12 3.83 -1.41 2.29
C LYS A 12 4.26 -0.20 3.10
N LYS A 13 5.00 -0.44 4.19
CA LYS A 13 5.52 0.64 5.03
C LYS A 13 6.59 1.41 4.26
N ASP A 14 6.70 2.72 4.51
CA ASP A 14 7.82 3.51 4.00
C ASP A 14 9.10 3.15 4.77
N GLU A 15 10.03 2.46 4.09
CA GLU A 15 11.31 2.03 4.67
C GLU A 15 12.30 3.18 4.82
N ALA A 16 12.16 4.25 4.04
CA ALA A 16 13.02 5.43 4.16
C ALA A 16 12.66 6.26 5.40
N LEU A 17 11.41 6.15 5.87
CA LEU A 17 10.91 6.83 7.08
C LEU A 17 10.18 5.85 8.00
N PRO A 18 10.89 4.95 8.71
CA PRO A 18 10.27 3.90 9.54
C PRO A 18 9.40 4.43 10.69
N GLU A 19 9.68 5.64 11.17
CA GLU A 19 8.92 6.34 12.23
C GLU A 19 7.60 6.94 11.70
N ALA A 20 7.44 7.04 10.38
CA ALA A 20 6.24 7.64 9.79
C ALA A 20 5.03 6.73 9.95
N LYS A 21 3.89 7.32 10.36
CA LYS A 21 2.58 6.66 10.42
C LYS A 21 1.90 6.59 9.04
N SER A 22 2.70 6.28 8.02
CA SER A 22 2.28 6.21 6.63
C SER A 22 3.06 5.14 5.87
N GLY A 23 2.51 4.75 4.74
CA GLY A 23 3.14 3.87 3.78
C GLY A 23 2.53 4.08 2.42
N PHE A 24 2.65 3.09 1.55
CA PHE A 24 2.17 3.15 0.18
C PHE A 24 1.15 2.05 -0.11
N CYS A 25 0.14 2.38 -0.91
CA CYS A 25 -0.84 1.42 -1.38
C CYS A 25 -0.42 0.84 -2.75
N HIS A 26 -0.19 -0.46 -2.81
CA HIS A 26 0.20 -1.18 -4.04
C HIS A 26 -0.96 -1.91 -4.72
N ARG A 27 -2.21 -1.53 -4.40
CA ARG A 27 -3.39 -2.17 -5.01
C ARG A 27 -3.50 -1.86 -6.50
N TYR A 28 -3.14 -0.63 -6.89
CA TYR A 28 -3.15 -0.16 -8.27
C TYR A 28 -1.70 0.11 -8.74
N PRO A 29 -1.44 0.08 -10.05
CA PRO A 29 -0.14 0.48 -10.60
C PRO A 29 0.29 1.87 -10.10
N PRO A 30 1.60 2.12 -9.97
CA PRO A 30 2.08 3.43 -9.54
C PRO A 30 1.78 4.49 -10.60
N THR A 31 1.63 5.73 -10.17
CA THR A 31 1.59 6.87 -11.09
C THR A 31 2.99 7.10 -11.65
N VAL A 32 3.10 7.23 -12.96
CA VAL A 32 4.36 7.52 -13.65
C VAL A 32 4.45 9.02 -13.90
N PHE A 33 5.57 9.63 -13.49
CA PHE A 33 5.89 11.03 -13.70
C PHE A 33 7.11 11.13 -14.60
N LEU A 34 7.07 12.05 -15.57
CA LEU A 34 8.24 12.44 -16.35
C LEU A 34 8.90 13.64 -15.66
N MET A 35 10.14 13.49 -15.21
CA MET A 35 10.93 14.57 -14.62
C MET A 35 12.27 14.67 -15.32
N GLU A 36 12.56 15.80 -15.95
CA GLU A 36 13.90 16.14 -16.47
C GLU A 36 14.56 15.04 -17.33
N GLN A 37 13.76 14.26 -18.07
CA GLN A 37 14.14 13.11 -18.91
C GLN A 37 14.14 11.71 -18.24
N ASP A 38 13.84 11.61 -16.96
CA ASP A 38 13.67 10.35 -16.24
C ASP A 38 12.20 10.03 -15.94
N PHE A 39 11.86 8.74 -15.96
CA PHE A 39 10.58 8.24 -15.46
C PHE A 39 10.69 7.90 -13.97
N ARG A 40 9.87 8.55 -13.14
CA ARG A 40 9.73 8.23 -11.72
C ARG A 40 8.35 7.64 -11.46
N THR A 41 8.28 6.57 -10.68
CA THR A 41 7.01 5.94 -10.30
C THR A 41 6.73 6.16 -8.82
N LEU A 42 5.52 6.58 -8.48
CA LEU A 42 5.09 6.75 -7.10
C LEU A 42 3.78 6.01 -6.85
N PHE A 43 3.77 5.15 -5.84
CA PHE A 43 2.54 4.57 -5.31
C PHE A 43 1.82 5.60 -4.42
N PRO A 44 0.48 5.60 -4.36
CA PRO A 44 -0.26 6.53 -3.50
C PRO A 44 0.14 6.38 -2.02
N PRO A 45 0.56 7.47 -1.35
CA PRO A 45 0.82 7.43 0.08
C PRO A 45 -0.50 7.34 0.85
N VAL A 46 -0.52 6.50 1.89
CA VAL A 46 -1.69 6.29 2.75
C VAL A 46 -1.28 6.25 4.22
N ARG A 47 -2.14 6.77 5.10
CA ARG A 47 -1.94 6.67 6.56
C ARG A 47 -2.24 5.25 7.04
N ASP A 48 -1.50 4.79 8.03
CA ASP A 48 -1.59 3.45 8.62
C ASP A 48 -3.01 3.12 9.17
N GLN A 49 -3.61 4.05 9.90
CA GLN A 49 -4.93 3.93 10.53
C GLN A 49 -6.09 4.31 9.61
N PHE A 50 -5.81 4.82 8.40
CA PHE A 50 -6.87 5.17 7.47
C PHE A 50 -7.55 3.92 6.92
N THR A 51 -8.78 4.07 6.44
CA THR A 51 -9.52 2.97 5.83
C THR A 51 -10.12 3.40 4.51
N CYS A 52 -9.74 2.72 3.42
CA CYS A 52 -10.20 3.02 2.06
C CYS A 52 -11.42 2.18 1.60
N GLY A 53 -11.97 1.31 2.45
CA GLY A 53 -13.07 0.39 2.10
C GLY A 53 -12.67 -0.78 1.18
N GLU A 54 -11.44 -0.78 0.69
CA GLU A 54 -10.92 -1.72 -0.32
C GLU A 54 -9.97 -2.78 0.26
N HIS A 55 -10.03 -2.97 1.57
CA HIS A 55 -9.14 -3.86 2.32
C HIS A 55 -9.24 -5.30 1.83
N ARG A 56 -8.08 -5.90 1.52
CA ARG A 56 -7.96 -7.34 1.34
C ARG A 56 -7.03 -7.89 2.40
N GLY A 57 -7.55 -8.78 3.23
CA GLY A 57 -6.70 -9.58 4.12
C GLY A 57 -5.83 -10.52 3.28
N ALA A 58 -4.64 -10.84 3.78
CA ALA A 58 -3.88 -11.97 3.28
C ALA A 58 -4.70 -13.24 3.54
N SER A 59 -5.48 -13.68 2.56
CA SER A 59 -6.12 -14.97 2.62
C SER A 59 -5.01 -16.02 2.67
N LYS A 60 -4.86 -16.70 3.82
CA LYS A 60 -4.04 -17.92 3.89
C LYS A 60 -4.51 -18.82 2.74
N PRO A 61 -3.61 -19.35 1.89
CA PRO A 61 -4.01 -20.29 0.87
C PRO A 61 -4.76 -21.43 1.57
N ARG A 62 -6.00 -21.70 1.17
CA ARG A 62 -6.72 -22.90 1.59
C ARG A 62 -5.91 -24.07 1.05
N THR A 63 -5.12 -24.72 1.92
CA THR A 63 -4.54 -26.02 1.63
C THR A 63 -5.72 -26.94 1.34
N ARG A 64 -5.93 -27.29 0.07
CA ARG A 64 -6.81 -28.41 -0.28
C ARG A 64 -6.12 -29.65 0.30
N ALA A 65 -6.76 -30.24 1.32
CA ALA A 65 -6.46 -31.59 1.78
C ALA A 65 -6.88 -32.60 0.70
#